data_AF-A0A533SP06-F1
#
_entry.id   AF-A0A533SP06-F1
#
_cell.length_a   1.000
_cell.length_b   1.000
_cell.length_c   1.000
_cell.angle_alpha   90.00
_cell.angle_beta   90.00
_cell.angle_gamma   90.00
#
_symmetry.space_group_name_H-M   'P 1'
#
loop_
_entity.id
_entity.type
_entity.pdbx_description
1 polymer ?
#
loop_
_entity_poly.entity_id
_entity_poly.type
_entity_poly.pdbx_seq_one_letter_code
_entity_poly.pdbx_strand_id
1 'polypeptide(L)'
;MFGFFSKKSTMEKALEKGKKLANNGNYGQALTWFLEVLDKDPAVTEARKGARLCREKLVEKNLEEASCFSSFDPDKAREHALLAAQLAGSEEDLKKKASSFLSTLGPAKAPPPKKKEEEEKPKRLFESSCGGGCASTSCGSSCGGEEAEDNFEDVYYLYLDSMPENEQPLFEDLPQTFREGFVALQQGELEKAEKCLRKAEKEADKSPAVAYTLALLEGMLGKGDAARKHYEKALSLKPDFTSAFFSYVSILREMRLAKEAVDLLRQWRERFPKDKEATIFLGAALLDLGENGQAEEALTDLYLSEGKTNSTLGFLWARLKDAQGDIEGAIRAYQHLTNSNQNNLEALIPLGHLYLKSGEVHAEAAIKVFKHCYRIDQEHGWYHLLRIAEGYANRGWHKEARSMLEQARDELPNDPNVKAHFDETDKKIQGL
;
A
#
# COMPACT_ATOMS: atom_id res chain seq x y z
N MET A 1 28.12 -38.01 -7.47
CA MET A 1 28.90 -36.77 -7.62
C MET A 1 27.98 -35.57 -7.41
N PHE A 2 27.36 -35.46 -6.22
CA PHE A 2 26.49 -34.33 -5.86
C PHE A 2 27.39 -33.25 -5.26
N GLY A 3 27.53 -32.14 -6.00
CA GLY A 3 28.41 -31.04 -5.63
C GLY A 3 27.97 -30.38 -4.35
N PHE A 4 28.90 -30.29 -3.39
CA PHE A 4 28.85 -29.33 -2.29
C PHE A 4 28.82 -27.92 -2.90
N PHE A 5 27.64 -27.32 -3.06
CA PHE A 5 27.54 -25.87 -3.24
C PHE A 5 27.97 -25.22 -1.93
N SER A 6 29.25 -24.80 -1.87
CA SER A 6 29.80 -24.21 -0.65
C SER A 6 29.09 -22.89 -0.33
N LYS A 7 28.93 -22.57 0.96
CA LYS A 7 28.45 -21.27 1.49
C LYS A 7 29.17 -20.04 0.87
N LYS A 8 30.32 -20.24 0.24
CA LYS A 8 31.08 -19.22 -0.50
C LYS A 8 30.33 -18.71 -1.74
N SER A 9 29.60 -19.58 -2.43
CA SER A 9 28.87 -19.25 -3.67
C SER A 9 27.69 -18.29 -3.44
N THR A 10 27.06 -18.32 -2.26
CA THR A 10 25.93 -17.42 -1.96
C THR A 10 26.39 -16.02 -1.56
N MET A 11 27.51 -15.89 -0.83
CA MET A 11 28.10 -14.58 -0.48
C MET A 11 28.68 -13.85 -1.70
N GLU A 12 29.30 -14.58 -2.64
CA GLU A 12 29.81 -13.99 -3.89
C GLU A 12 28.67 -13.39 -4.74
N LYS A 13 27.53 -14.09 -4.85
CA LYS A 13 26.33 -13.59 -5.54
C LYS A 13 25.72 -12.37 -4.85
N ALA A 14 25.64 -12.37 -3.52
CA ALA A 14 25.17 -11.22 -2.74
C ALA A 14 26.07 -9.99 -2.92
N LEU A 15 27.39 -10.21 -2.93
CA LEU A 15 28.38 -9.16 -3.16
C LEU A 15 28.26 -8.56 -4.57
N GLU A 16 28.11 -9.40 -5.60
CA GLU A 16 27.93 -8.95 -6.99
C GLU A 16 26.63 -8.15 -7.16
N LYS A 17 25.53 -8.62 -6.55
CA LYS A 17 24.24 -7.92 -6.57
C LYS A 17 24.32 -6.57 -5.85
N GLY A 18 24.95 -6.51 -4.68
CA GLY A 18 25.21 -5.26 -3.96
C GLY A 18 26.02 -4.26 -4.79
N LYS A 19 27.09 -4.72 -5.47
CA LYS A 19 27.90 -3.89 -6.38
C LYS A 19 27.09 -3.35 -7.56
N LYS A 20 26.28 -4.19 -8.20
CA LYS A 20 25.42 -3.78 -9.32
C LYS A 20 24.41 -2.71 -8.89
N LEU A 21 23.77 -2.88 -7.73
CA LEU A 21 22.82 -1.91 -7.19
C LEU A 21 23.50 -0.58 -6.81
N ALA A 22 24.69 -0.63 -6.20
CA ALA A 22 25.44 0.56 -5.85
C ALA A 22 25.84 1.36 -7.11
N ASN A 23 26.29 0.68 -8.17
CA ASN A 23 26.64 1.32 -9.45
C ASN A 23 25.43 1.99 -10.13
N ASN A 24 24.22 1.47 -9.88
CA ASN A 24 22.97 2.04 -10.38
C ASN A 24 22.39 3.14 -9.46
N GLY A 25 23.08 3.52 -8.38
CA GLY A 25 22.63 4.53 -7.43
C GLY A 25 21.58 4.05 -6.40
N ASN A 26 21.27 2.75 -6.38
CA ASN A 26 20.31 2.15 -5.43
C ASN A 26 20.97 1.81 -4.09
N TYR A 27 21.51 2.83 -3.41
CA TYR A 27 22.36 2.67 -2.23
C TYR A 27 21.66 2.00 -1.03
N GLY A 28 20.35 2.19 -0.84
CA GLY A 28 19.60 1.55 0.25
C GLY A 28 19.52 0.03 0.11
N GLN A 29 19.16 -0.44 -1.09
CA GLN A 29 19.14 -1.88 -1.40
C GLN A 29 20.56 -2.44 -1.50
N ALA A 30 21.52 -1.69 -2.05
CA ALA A 30 22.91 -2.13 -2.08
C ALA A 30 23.47 -2.33 -0.66
N LEU A 31 23.13 -1.44 0.28
CA LEU A 31 23.54 -1.54 1.68
C LEU A 31 23.01 -2.82 2.34
N THR A 32 21.75 -3.21 2.13
CA THR A 32 21.22 -4.45 2.70
C THR A 32 21.96 -5.68 2.19
N TRP A 33 22.27 -5.76 0.90
CA TRP A 33 23.10 -6.84 0.34
C TRP A 33 24.50 -6.90 0.95
N PHE A 34 25.16 -5.75 1.14
CA PHE A 34 26.47 -5.73 1.78
C PHE A 34 26.40 -6.11 3.26
N LEU A 35 25.36 -5.69 4.00
CA LEU A 35 25.16 -6.07 5.39
C LEU A 35 24.88 -7.57 5.53
N GLU A 36 24.14 -8.18 4.61
CA GLU A 36 23.91 -9.63 4.61
C GLU A 36 25.22 -10.42 4.45
N VAL A 37 26.14 -9.93 3.62
CA VAL A 37 27.49 -10.54 3.50
C VAL A 37 28.27 -10.36 4.80
N LEU A 38 28.20 -9.20 5.44
CA LEU A 38 28.92 -8.89 6.68
C LEU A 38 28.36 -9.60 7.90
N ASP A 39 27.07 -9.91 7.93
CA ASP A 39 26.43 -10.71 8.96
C ASP A 39 26.95 -12.16 8.95
N LYS A 40 27.15 -12.70 7.74
CA LYS A 40 27.70 -14.05 7.52
C LYS A 40 29.22 -14.13 7.73
N ASP A 41 29.95 -13.14 7.23
CA ASP A 41 31.40 -13.01 7.44
C ASP A 41 31.78 -11.53 7.54
N PRO A 42 31.97 -11.03 8.78
CA PRO A 42 32.36 -9.65 8.99
C PRO A 42 33.69 -9.29 8.33
N ALA A 43 34.59 -10.24 8.02
CA ALA A 43 35.93 -9.99 7.49
C ALA A 43 35.97 -9.67 5.98
N VAL A 44 34.83 -9.75 5.28
CA VAL A 44 34.77 -9.49 3.83
C VAL A 44 35.00 -8.01 3.52
N THR A 45 36.23 -7.65 3.19
CA THR A 45 36.68 -6.27 2.92
C THR A 45 35.85 -5.56 1.85
N GLU A 46 35.50 -6.26 0.77
CA GLU A 46 34.72 -5.69 -0.33
C GLU A 46 33.30 -5.29 0.10
N ALA A 47 32.67 -6.09 0.97
CA ALA A 47 31.36 -5.77 1.53
C ALA A 47 31.44 -4.60 2.50
N ARG A 48 32.50 -4.49 3.32
CA ARG A 48 32.73 -3.33 4.20
C ARG A 48 32.86 -2.03 3.40
N LYS A 49 33.68 -2.04 2.33
CA LYS A 49 33.86 -0.88 1.45
C LYS A 49 32.54 -0.48 0.78
N GLY A 50 31.80 -1.47 0.27
CA GLY A 50 30.49 -1.25 -0.36
C GLY A 50 29.46 -0.68 0.62
N ALA A 51 29.36 -1.25 1.82
CA ALA A 51 28.48 -0.76 2.88
C ALA A 51 28.82 0.68 3.28
N ARG A 52 30.12 0.99 3.47
CA ARG A 52 30.56 2.34 3.80
C ARG A 52 30.20 3.35 2.70
N LEU A 53 30.48 3.03 1.43
CA LEU A 53 30.11 3.89 0.30
C LEU A 53 28.59 4.15 0.27
N CYS A 54 27.77 3.13 0.49
CA CYS A 54 26.32 3.27 0.52
C CYS A 54 25.87 4.15 1.69
N ARG A 55 26.44 3.95 2.89
CA ARG A 55 26.17 4.80 4.07
C ARG A 55 26.53 6.26 3.79
N GLU A 56 27.70 6.52 3.22
CA GLU A 56 28.14 7.87 2.85
C GLU A 56 27.15 8.55 1.90
N LYS A 57 26.74 7.88 0.82
CA LYS A 57 25.79 8.43 -0.17
C LYS A 57 24.40 8.66 0.42
N LEU A 58 23.92 7.76 1.26
CA LEU A 58 22.64 7.90 1.93
C LEU A 58 22.64 9.05 2.96
N VAL A 59 23.73 9.20 3.72
CA VAL A 59 23.93 10.32 4.65
C VAL A 59 23.99 11.64 3.89
N GLU A 60 24.76 11.73 2.82
CA GLU A 60 24.85 12.94 1.98
C GLU A 60 23.48 13.37 1.47
N LYS A 61 22.73 12.44 0.86
CA LYS A 61 21.40 12.75 0.33
C LYS A 61 20.42 13.24 1.40
N ASN A 62 20.41 12.59 2.57
CA ASN A 62 19.52 13.02 3.66
C ASN A 62 19.93 14.38 4.23
N LEU A 63 21.22 14.72 4.28
CA LEU A 63 21.66 16.05 4.71
C LEU A 63 21.41 17.14 3.66
N GLU A 64 21.46 16.81 2.38
CA GLU A 64 21.03 17.70 1.29
C GLU A 64 19.53 18.00 1.41
N GLU A 65 18.69 16.96 1.60
CA GLU A 65 17.25 17.12 1.83
C GLU A 65 16.97 17.93 3.10
N ALA A 66 17.67 17.65 4.20
CA ALA A 66 17.57 18.43 5.44
C ALA A 66 17.94 19.90 5.23
N SER A 67 18.95 20.18 4.40
CA SER A 67 19.36 21.55 4.04
C SER A 67 18.25 22.28 3.29
N CYS A 68 17.53 21.61 2.38
CA CYS A 68 16.40 22.19 1.67
C CYS A 68 15.28 22.63 2.61
N PHE A 69 14.97 21.87 3.66
CA PHE A 69 13.92 22.20 4.63
C PHE A 69 14.33 23.20 5.70
N SER A 70 15.64 23.37 5.93
CA SER A 70 16.18 24.13 7.08
C SER A 70 15.65 25.56 7.25
N SER A 71 15.25 26.22 6.16
CA SER A 71 14.78 27.61 6.16
C SER A 71 13.28 27.79 6.38
N PHE A 72 12.45 26.77 6.14
CA PHE A 72 10.99 26.90 6.22
C PHE A 72 10.29 25.80 7.03
N ASP A 73 10.95 24.65 7.25
CA ASP A 73 10.45 23.53 8.06
C ASP A 73 11.61 22.86 8.84
N PRO A 74 12.04 23.47 9.96
CA PRO A 74 13.16 22.97 10.76
C PRO A 74 12.86 21.63 11.46
N ASP A 75 11.58 21.31 11.66
CA ASP A 75 11.15 20.04 12.26
C ASP A 75 11.37 18.90 11.25
N LYS A 76 10.96 19.10 9.98
CA LYS A 76 11.25 18.16 8.89
C LYS A 76 12.73 18.07 8.55
N ALA A 77 13.45 19.19 8.56
CA ALA A 77 14.91 19.19 8.41
C ALA A 77 15.59 18.32 9.49
N ARG A 78 15.07 18.32 10.71
CA ARG A 78 15.58 17.51 11.83
C ARG A 78 15.31 16.03 11.61
N GLU A 79 14.16 15.64 11.09
CA GLU A 79 13.85 14.24 10.75
C GLU A 79 14.86 13.66 9.76
N HIS A 80 15.12 14.36 8.66
CA HIS A 80 16.12 13.95 7.65
C HIS A 80 17.53 13.87 8.26
N ALA A 81 17.91 14.81 9.12
CA ALA A 81 19.22 14.79 9.77
C ALA A 81 19.36 13.67 10.83
N LEU A 82 18.28 13.31 11.54
CA LEU A 82 18.25 12.15 12.44
C LEU A 82 18.35 10.84 11.66
N LEU A 83 17.65 10.72 10.54
CA LEU A 83 17.74 9.57 9.65
C LEU A 83 19.17 9.43 9.08
N ALA A 84 19.82 10.53 8.70
CA ALA A 84 21.22 10.53 8.31
C ALA A 84 22.12 9.98 9.45
N ALA A 85 21.90 10.40 10.70
CA ALA A 85 22.66 9.89 11.85
C ALA A 85 22.44 8.38 12.07
N GLN A 86 21.22 7.88 11.87
CA GLN A 86 20.91 6.45 11.96
C GLN A 86 21.60 5.65 10.84
N LEU A 87 21.55 6.15 9.60
CA LEU A 87 22.15 5.52 8.42
C LEU A 87 23.68 5.48 8.48
N ALA A 88 24.32 6.40 9.21
CA ALA A 88 25.76 6.35 9.48
C ALA A 88 26.18 5.07 10.25
N GLY A 89 25.30 4.50 11.09
CA GLY A 89 25.50 3.26 11.87
C GLY A 89 26.78 3.19 12.69
N SER A 90 27.85 2.56 12.22
CA SER A 90 29.12 2.46 12.97
C SER A 90 30.18 3.48 12.51
N GLU A 91 29.92 4.24 11.45
CA GLU A 91 30.87 5.21 10.88
C GLU A 91 30.81 6.53 11.66
N GLU A 92 31.78 6.73 12.56
CA GLU A 92 31.82 7.87 13.49
C GLU A 92 32.02 9.23 12.82
N ASP A 93 32.71 9.27 11.68
CA ASP A 93 32.85 10.45 10.83
C ASP A 93 31.50 10.90 10.24
N LEU A 94 30.71 9.95 9.74
CA LEU A 94 29.37 10.22 9.20
C LEU A 94 28.38 10.62 10.29
N LYS A 95 28.43 9.99 11.47
CA LYS A 95 27.64 10.42 12.64
C LYS A 95 27.96 11.86 13.03
N LYS A 96 29.25 12.21 13.10
CA LYS A 96 29.66 13.58 13.40
C LYS A 96 29.14 14.57 12.37
N LYS A 97 29.15 14.21 11.08
CA LYS A 97 28.58 15.05 10.00
C LYS A 97 27.09 15.32 10.23
N ALA A 98 26.30 14.29 10.55
CA ALA A 98 24.87 14.42 10.83
C ALA A 98 24.59 15.20 12.13
N SER A 99 25.32 14.91 13.21
CA SER A 99 25.20 15.62 14.49
C SER A 99 25.59 17.10 14.39
N SER A 100 26.62 17.42 13.59
CA SER A 100 26.99 18.80 13.30
C SER A 100 25.85 19.55 12.62
N PHE A 101 25.16 18.90 11.67
CA PHE A 101 23.99 19.48 11.01
C PHE A 101 22.81 19.64 11.98
N LEU A 102 22.53 18.64 12.82
CA LEU A 102 21.49 18.74 13.86
C LEU A 102 21.72 19.93 14.80
N SER A 103 22.98 20.24 15.10
CA SER A 103 23.33 21.39 15.96
C SER A 103 23.01 22.75 15.30
N THR A 104 22.94 22.84 13.97
CA THR A 104 22.58 24.09 13.27
C THR A 104 21.08 24.36 13.24
N LEU A 105 20.24 23.36 13.52
CA LEU A 105 18.76 23.46 13.45
C LEU A 105 18.12 24.03 14.75
N GLY A 106 18.90 24.47 15.73
CA GLY A 106 18.40 24.96 17.03
C GLY A 106 17.77 23.85 17.90
N PRO A 107 17.13 24.17 19.04
CA PRO A 107 16.43 23.19 19.86
C PRO A 107 15.13 22.72 19.21
N ALA A 108 14.76 21.45 19.43
CA ALA A 108 13.45 20.92 19.01
C ALA A 108 12.32 21.68 19.72
N LYS A 109 11.20 21.93 19.03
CA LYS A 109 10.00 22.44 19.71
C LYS A 109 9.59 21.47 20.81
N ALA A 110 9.30 22.00 21.99
CA ALA A 110 8.80 21.19 23.09
C ALA A 110 7.48 20.52 22.66
N PRO A 111 7.32 19.20 22.88
CA PRO A 111 6.05 18.54 22.62
C PRO A 111 4.95 19.19 23.49
N PRO A 112 3.69 19.21 23.01
CA PRO A 112 2.59 19.74 23.80
C PRO A 112 2.50 19.00 25.15
N PRO A 113 2.12 19.67 26.25
CA PRO A 113 2.09 19.07 27.58
C PRO A 113 1.16 17.86 27.59
N LYS A 114 1.71 16.70 27.96
CA LYS A 114 0.96 15.45 28.16
C LYS A 114 -0.11 15.69 29.25
N LYS A 115 -1.37 15.35 28.95
CA LYS A 115 -2.44 15.30 29.97
C LYS A 115 -2.07 14.23 31.01
N LYS A 116 -2.32 14.54 32.29
CA LYS A 116 -1.97 13.72 33.46
C LYS A 116 -2.46 12.28 33.31
N GLU A 117 -1.54 11.35 33.54
CA GLU A 117 -1.72 9.90 33.59
C GLU A 117 -2.57 9.52 34.82
N GLU A 118 -3.69 8.83 34.58
CA GLU A 118 -4.36 8.00 35.59
C GLU A 118 -3.82 6.56 35.46
N GLU A 119 -3.29 6.05 36.58
CA GLU A 119 -2.80 4.70 36.91
C GLU A 119 -2.47 3.72 35.74
N GLU A 120 -1.17 3.55 35.47
CA GLU A 120 -0.61 2.55 34.56
C GLU A 120 -0.83 1.10 35.08
N LYS A 121 -1.67 0.34 34.35
CA LYS A 121 -1.56 -1.13 34.23
C LYS A 121 -0.23 -1.49 33.53
N PRO A 122 0.35 -2.68 33.78
CA PRO A 122 1.71 -3.00 33.36
C PRO A 122 1.95 -2.82 31.86
N LYS A 123 3.12 -2.24 31.55
CA LYS A 123 3.52 -1.76 30.23
C LYS A 123 3.47 -2.86 29.17
N ARG A 124 2.76 -2.56 28.07
CA ARG A 124 2.73 -3.36 26.84
C ARG A 124 4.13 -3.37 26.22
N LEU A 125 4.63 -4.57 25.91
CA LEU A 125 5.82 -4.74 25.10
C LEU A 125 5.48 -4.38 23.65
N PHE A 126 6.24 -3.43 23.10
CA PHE A 126 6.27 -2.95 21.71
C PHE A 126 5.26 -1.89 21.26
N GLU A 127 5.78 -0.66 21.13
CA GLU A 127 5.31 0.35 20.19
C GLU A 127 6.03 0.18 18.83
N SER A 128 5.22 0.16 17.77
CA SER A 128 5.51 0.52 16.38
C SER A 128 6.27 -0.43 15.44
N SER A 129 5.66 -0.56 14.26
CA SER A 129 6.27 -0.73 12.94
C SER A 129 6.75 -2.14 12.53
N CYS A 130 5.82 -2.95 12.03
CA CYS A 130 6.01 -3.58 10.72
C CYS A 130 4.66 -3.70 9.99
N GLY A 131 4.53 -2.94 8.91
CA GLY A 131 3.56 -3.23 7.86
C GLY A 131 3.86 -4.59 7.25
N GLY A 132 2.79 -5.28 6.85
CA GLY A 132 2.83 -6.65 6.36
C GLY A 132 3.79 -6.90 5.21
N GLY A 133 4.16 -8.17 5.09
CA GLY A 133 4.85 -8.73 3.94
C GLY A 133 6.22 -9.33 4.27
N CYS A 134 6.24 -10.55 4.82
CA CYS A 134 7.37 -11.44 4.60
C CYS A 134 6.94 -12.91 4.70
N ALA A 135 6.41 -13.43 3.59
CA ALA A 135 6.41 -14.85 3.32
C ALA A 135 7.75 -15.21 2.64
N SER A 136 8.73 -15.67 3.42
CA SER A 136 9.75 -16.61 2.93
C SER A 136 10.59 -17.16 4.08
N THR A 137 10.59 -18.48 4.15
CA THR A 137 11.50 -19.37 4.87
C THR A 137 12.97 -18.98 4.74
N SER A 138 13.59 -18.59 5.86
CA SER A 138 14.83 -19.20 6.40
C SER A 138 15.50 -18.24 7.40
N CYS A 139 15.40 -18.53 8.69
CA CYS A 139 16.41 -18.12 9.65
C CYS A 139 16.43 -19.12 10.80
N GLY A 140 17.42 -20.01 10.77
CA GLY A 140 17.94 -20.71 11.94
C GLY A 140 19.44 -20.39 12.00
N SER A 141 20.15 -20.38 13.13
CA SER A 141 19.82 -20.57 14.54
C SER A 141 21.04 -20.04 15.31
N SER A 142 20.87 -19.44 16.49
CA SER A 142 21.55 -19.90 17.72
C SER A 142 21.35 -18.93 18.89
N CYS A 143 20.22 -19.07 19.59
CA CYS A 143 20.10 -18.68 20.99
C CYS A 143 19.22 -19.75 21.64
N GLY A 144 19.75 -20.49 22.61
CA GLY A 144 18.96 -21.48 23.35
C GLY A 144 17.85 -20.78 24.14
N GLY A 145 16.62 -21.08 23.74
CA GLY A 145 15.36 -20.76 24.40
C GLY A 145 14.33 -21.63 23.70
N GLU A 146 13.44 -22.26 24.45
CA GLU A 146 12.34 -23.07 23.92
C GLU A 146 11.71 -22.33 22.73
N GLU A 147 11.70 -22.94 21.54
CA GLU A 147 10.93 -22.43 20.40
C GLU A 147 9.45 -22.50 20.83
N ALA A 148 8.93 -21.40 21.33
CA ALA A 148 7.50 -21.18 21.38
C ALA A 148 7.03 -21.16 19.92
N GLU A 149 6.54 -22.29 19.42
CA GLU A 149 5.55 -22.24 18.35
C GLU A 149 4.49 -21.26 18.85
N ASP A 150 4.32 -20.12 18.16
CA ASP A 150 3.28 -19.16 18.51
C ASP A 150 1.97 -19.94 18.59
N ASN A 151 1.48 -20.12 19.83
CA ASN A 151 0.25 -20.86 20.07
C ASN A 151 -0.84 -20.14 19.29
N PHE A 152 -1.60 -20.86 18.45
CA PHE A 152 -2.64 -20.23 17.63
C PHE A 152 -3.63 -19.42 18.48
N GLU A 153 -3.79 -19.78 19.76
CA GLU A 153 -4.59 -19.00 20.71
C GLU A 153 -3.98 -17.61 20.99
N ASP A 154 -2.67 -17.50 21.17
CA ASP A 154 -2.02 -16.20 21.39
C ASP A 154 -2.21 -15.32 20.15
N VAL A 155 -2.06 -15.90 18.96
CA VAL A 155 -2.33 -15.21 17.69
C VAL A 155 -3.80 -14.78 17.57
N TYR A 156 -4.73 -15.64 17.99
CA TYR A 156 -6.16 -15.31 17.98
C TYR A 156 -6.48 -14.12 18.88
N TYR A 157 -5.95 -14.10 20.10
CA TYR A 157 -6.18 -12.99 21.03
C TYR A 157 -5.51 -11.69 20.58
N LEU A 158 -4.37 -11.75 19.87
CA LEU A 158 -3.80 -10.57 19.21
C LEU A 158 -4.74 -9.98 18.16
N TYR A 159 -5.40 -10.83 17.36
CA TYR A 159 -6.42 -10.34 16.43
C TYR A 159 -7.62 -9.77 17.16
N LEU A 160 -8.11 -10.45 18.19
CA LEU A 160 -9.26 -9.99 18.99
C LEU A 160 -8.99 -8.60 19.58
N ASP A 161 -7.82 -8.38 20.17
CA ASP A 161 -7.40 -7.09 20.76
C ASP A 161 -7.33 -5.96 19.72
N SER A 162 -7.15 -6.28 18.45
CA SER A 162 -7.13 -5.31 17.35
C SER A 162 -8.51 -4.95 16.79
N MET A 163 -9.55 -5.73 17.14
CA MET A 163 -10.93 -5.48 16.69
C MET A 163 -11.57 -4.30 17.43
N PRO A 164 -12.59 -3.66 16.83
CA PRO A 164 -13.39 -2.65 17.53
C PRO A 164 -13.97 -3.20 18.83
N GLU A 165 -13.86 -2.45 19.93
CA GLU A 165 -14.31 -2.87 21.27
C GLU A 165 -15.79 -3.31 21.30
N ASN A 166 -16.63 -2.71 20.45
CA ASN A 166 -18.05 -3.05 20.34
C ASN A 166 -18.31 -4.37 19.58
N GLU A 167 -17.32 -4.92 18.88
CA GLU A 167 -17.41 -6.16 18.12
C GLU A 167 -16.65 -7.32 18.78
N GLN A 168 -15.63 -7.05 19.61
CA GLN A 168 -14.87 -8.07 20.35
C GLN A 168 -15.74 -9.14 21.05
N PRO A 169 -16.85 -8.79 21.75
CA PRO A 169 -17.68 -9.80 22.42
C PRO A 169 -18.33 -10.80 21.46
N LEU A 170 -18.42 -10.50 20.17
CA LEU A 170 -18.93 -11.44 19.16
C LEU A 170 -17.94 -12.58 18.88
N PHE A 171 -16.66 -12.40 19.24
CA PHE A 171 -15.55 -13.28 18.93
C PHE A 171 -14.92 -13.95 20.16
N GLU A 172 -15.13 -13.42 21.37
CA GLU A 172 -14.44 -13.88 22.59
C GLU A 172 -14.75 -15.36 22.95
N ASP A 173 -16.04 -15.76 22.91
CA ASP A 173 -16.51 -17.06 23.39
C ASP A 173 -16.87 -18.05 22.25
N LEU A 174 -16.05 -18.10 21.20
CA LEU A 174 -16.29 -19.00 20.06
C LEU A 174 -15.55 -20.34 20.22
N PRO A 175 -16.04 -21.44 19.61
CA PRO A 175 -15.39 -22.75 19.72
C PRO A 175 -13.93 -22.72 19.23
N GLN A 176 -13.09 -23.62 19.73
CA GLN A 176 -11.70 -23.76 19.28
C GLN A 176 -11.62 -23.92 17.75
N THR A 177 -12.56 -24.66 17.15
CA THR A 177 -12.64 -24.85 15.70
C THR A 177 -12.83 -23.53 14.94
N PHE A 178 -13.52 -22.54 15.54
CA PHE A 178 -13.62 -21.20 14.98
C PHE A 178 -12.26 -20.49 15.06
N ARG A 179 -11.64 -20.47 16.25
CA ARG A 179 -10.38 -19.73 16.47
C ARG A 179 -9.26 -20.23 15.57
N GLU A 180 -9.11 -21.54 15.44
CA GLU A 180 -8.19 -22.17 14.48
C GLU A 180 -8.50 -21.78 13.03
N GLY A 181 -9.78 -21.81 12.65
CA GLY A 181 -10.23 -21.45 11.31
C GLY A 181 -10.02 -19.97 10.99
N PHE A 182 -10.21 -19.09 11.97
CA PHE A 182 -10.00 -17.66 11.87
C PHE A 182 -8.52 -17.34 11.68
N VAL A 183 -7.63 -17.90 12.50
CA VAL A 183 -6.18 -17.72 12.35
C VAL A 183 -5.69 -18.26 11.01
N ALA A 184 -6.15 -19.44 10.61
CA ALA A 184 -5.85 -20.01 9.30
C ALA A 184 -6.29 -19.09 8.14
N LEU A 185 -7.46 -18.47 8.25
CA LEU A 185 -7.95 -17.49 7.26
C LEU A 185 -7.01 -16.28 7.16
N GLN A 186 -6.60 -15.71 8.29
CA GLN A 186 -5.67 -14.57 8.31
C GLN A 186 -4.30 -14.90 7.72
N GLN A 187 -3.86 -16.15 7.85
CA GLN A 187 -2.61 -16.66 7.28
C GLN A 187 -2.72 -17.04 5.80
N GLY A 188 -3.93 -16.98 5.21
CA GLY A 188 -4.18 -17.38 3.82
C GLY A 188 -4.23 -18.90 3.61
N GLU A 189 -4.29 -19.70 4.68
CA GLU A 189 -4.45 -21.15 4.64
C GLU A 189 -5.92 -21.53 4.36
N LEU A 190 -6.41 -21.18 3.16
CA LEU A 190 -7.84 -21.19 2.82
C LEU A 190 -8.50 -22.56 2.98
N GLU A 191 -7.82 -23.66 2.63
CA GLU A 191 -8.37 -25.02 2.76
C GLU A 191 -8.57 -25.42 4.24
N LYS A 192 -7.61 -25.06 5.09
CA LYS A 192 -7.69 -25.32 6.54
C LYS A 192 -8.76 -24.44 7.17
N ALA A 193 -8.80 -23.16 6.80
CA ALA A 193 -9.85 -22.23 7.21
C ALA A 193 -11.23 -22.77 6.86
N GLU A 194 -11.45 -23.23 5.62
CA GLU A 194 -12.73 -23.81 5.19
C GLU A 194 -13.13 -25.00 6.03
N LYS A 195 -12.20 -25.94 6.27
CA LYS A 195 -12.48 -27.13 7.08
C LYS A 195 -12.86 -26.79 8.52
N CYS A 196 -12.13 -25.87 9.16
CA CYS A 196 -12.34 -25.51 10.56
C CYS A 196 -13.60 -24.65 10.73
N LEU A 197 -13.82 -23.64 9.88
CA LEU A 197 -14.99 -22.77 9.94
C LEU A 197 -16.30 -23.51 9.63
N ARG A 198 -16.29 -24.51 8.73
CA ARG A 198 -17.47 -25.37 8.49
C ARG A 198 -17.83 -26.27 9.67
N LYS A 199 -16.87 -26.62 10.53
CA LYS A 199 -17.16 -27.29 11.80
C LYS A 199 -17.70 -26.31 12.83
N ALA A 200 -17.06 -25.15 12.96
CA ALA A 200 -17.53 -24.07 13.82
C ALA A 200 -18.97 -23.65 13.51
N GLU A 201 -19.36 -23.63 12.24
CA GLU A 201 -20.74 -23.37 11.81
C GLU A 201 -21.75 -24.35 12.39
N LYS A 202 -21.38 -25.62 12.55
CA LYS A 202 -22.26 -26.64 13.15
C LYS A 202 -22.31 -26.53 14.67
N GLU A 203 -21.23 -26.07 15.28
CA GLU A 203 -21.11 -25.91 16.74
C GLU A 203 -21.78 -24.61 17.23
N ALA A 204 -21.76 -23.56 16.41
CA ALA A 204 -22.24 -22.22 16.74
C ALA A 204 -23.02 -21.59 15.57
N ASP A 205 -24.07 -22.27 15.10
CA ASP A 205 -24.86 -21.90 13.91
C ASP A 205 -25.55 -20.53 14.01
N LYS A 206 -25.80 -20.05 15.23
CA LYS A 206 -26.39 -18.75 15.58
C LYS A 206 -25.37 -17.65 15.88
N SER A 207 -24.07 -17.92 15.68
CA SER A 207 -23.05 -16.89 15.87
C SER A 207 -22.96 -15.96 14.65
N PRO A 208 -23.16 -14.63 14.82
CA PRO A 208 -22.95 -13.67 13.75
C PRO A 208 -21.48 -13.63 13.28
N ALA A 209 -20.53 -13.80 14.20
CA ALA A 209 -19.10 -13.83 13.88
C ALA A 209 -18.72 -15.05 13.03
N VAL A 210 -19.29 -16.23 13.31
CA VAL A 210 -19.07 -17.43 12.50
C VAL A 210 -19.60 -17.23 11.08
N ALA A 211 -20.82 -16.70 10.95
CA ALA A 211 -21.40 -16.39 9.64
C ALA A 211 -20.55 -15.35 8.89
N TYR A 212 -20.14 -14.27 9.55
CA TYR A 212 -19.29 -13.24 8.97
C TYR A 212 -17.93 -13.78 8.47
N THR A 213 -17.23 -14.57 9.28
CA THR A 213 -15.92 -15.13 8.90
C THR A 213 -16.04 -16.15 7.76
N LEU A 214 -17.12 -16.93 7.70
CA LEU A 214 -17.42 -17.77 6.54
C LEU A 214 -17.65 -16.94 5.28
N ALA A 215 -18.36 -15.81 5.39
CA ALA A 215 -18.59 -14.91 4.27
C ALA A 215 -17.27 -14.34 3.72
N LEU A 216 -16.35 -13.93 4.60
CA LEU A 216 -15.00 -13.48 4.21
C LEU A 216 -14.24 -14.55 3.44
N LEU A 217 -14.18 -15.77 3.98
CA LEU A 217 -13.54 -16.91 3.32
C LEU A 217 -14.15 -17.18 1.94
N GLU A 218 -15.47 -17.20 1.84
CA GLU A 218 -16.18 -17.44 0.57
C GLU A 218 -15.90 -16.33 -0.45
N GLY A 219 -15.78 -15.07 -0.01
CA GLY A 219 -15.31 -13.95 -0.82
C GLY A 219 -13.91 -14.20 -1.39
N MET A 220 -12.95 -14.58 -0.54
CA MET A 220 -11.57 -14.90 -0.96
C MET A 220 -11.50 -16.09 -1.93
N LEU A 221 -12.44 -17.04 -1.82
CA LEU A 221 -12.56 -18.18 -2.72
C LEU A 221 -13.34 -17.86 -4.02
N GLY A 222 -13.77 -16.61 -4.22
CA GLY A 222 -14.58 -16.19 -5.38
C GLY A 222 -16.01 -16.72 -5.39
N LYS A 223 -16.50 -17.25 -4.25
CA LYS A 223 -17.85 -17.80 -4.08
C LYS A 223 -18.84 -16.69 -3.65
N GLY A 224 -18.96 -15.64 -4.45
CA GLY A 224 -19.71 -14.41 -4.10
C GLY A 224 -21.15 -14.63 -3.64
N ASP A 225 -21.91 -15.50 -4.33
CA ASP A 225 -23.31 -15.80 -3.96
C ASP A 225 -23.43 -16.51 -2.60
N ALA A 226 -22.44 -17.34 -2.24
CA ALA A 226 -22.40 -17.98 -0.93
C ALA A 226 -22.04 -16.95 0.15
N ALA A 227 -21.02 -16.12 -0.12
CA ALA A 227 -20.58 -15.07 0.80
C ALA A 227 -21.73 -14.13 1.16
N ARG A 228 -22.50 -13.71 0.15
CA ARG A 228 -23.71 -12.91 0.31
C ARG A 228 -24.69 -13.51 1.33
N LYS A 229 -25.03 -14.80 1.19
CA LYS A 229 -25.97 -15.47 2.11
C LYS A 229 -25.46 -15.45 3.55
N HIS A 230 -24.15 -15.63 3.74
CA HIS A 230 -23.55 -15.61 5.06
C HIS A 230 -23.46 -14.19 5.65
N TYR A 231 -23.22 -13.15 4.83
CA TYR A 231 -23.34 -11.76 5.27
C TYR A 231 -24.77 -11.41 5.67
N GLU A 232 -25.76 -11.78 4.86
CA GLU A 232 -27.19 -11.59 5.18
C GLU A 232 -27.55 -12.29 6.49
N LYS A 233 -27.05 -13.53 6.71
CA LYS A 233 -27.21 -14.25 7.98
C LYS A 233 -26.57 -13.50 9.15
N ALA A 234 -25.32 -13.05 9.02
CA ALA A 234 -24.62 -12.31 10.06
C ALA A 234 -25.38 -11.04 10.46
N LEU A 235 -25.84 -10.26 9.47
CA LEU A 235 -26.61 -9.03 9.70
C LEU A 235 -28.02 -9.30 10.22
N SER A 236 -28.63 -10.44 9.90
CA SER A 236 -29.91 -10.84 10.52
C SER A 236 -29.78 -11.17 12.01
N LEU A 237 -28.63 -11.74 12.41
CA LEU A 237 -28.32 -12.10 13.80
C LEU A 237 -27.84 -10.87 14.60
N LYS A 238 -27.04 -10.00 13.99
CA LYS A 238 -26.51 -8.76 14.57
C LYS A 238 -26.66 -7.60 13.57
N PRO A 239 -27.80 -6.89 13.58
CA PRO A 239 -28.11 -5.84 12.61
C PRO A 239 -27.22 -4.59 12.61
N ASP A 240 -26.40 -4.42 13.64
CA ASP A 240 -25.43 -3.33 13.84
C ASP A 240 -23.98 -3.84 13.78
N PHE A 241 -23.74 -4.98 13.11
CA PHE A 241 -22.41 -5.53 12.89
C PHE A 241 -21.71 -4.79 11.73
N THR A 242 -21.05 -3.68 12.06
CA THR A 242 -20.45 -2.74 11.11
C THR A 242 -19.43 -3.41 10.18
N SER A 243 -18.53 -4.25 10.71
CA SER A 243 -17.55 -4.96 9.87
C SER A 243 -18.20 -5.89 8.84
N ALA A 244 -19.26 -6.61 9.24
CA ALA A 244 -20.02 -7.46 8.33
C ALA A 244 -20.77 -6.65 7.27
N PHE A 245 -21.31 -5.50 7.65
CA PHE A 245 -22.03 -4.61 6.75
C PHE A 245 -21.14 -4.06 5.64
N PHE A 246 -20.00 -3.46 5.96
CA PHE A 246 -19.12 -2.88 4.94
C PHE A 246 -18.43 -3.93 4.08
N SER A 247 -18.11 -5.10 4.66
CA SER A 247 -17.59 -6.23 3.88
C SER A 247 -18.64 -6.74 2.88
N TYR A 248 -19.92 -6.82 3.28
CA TYR A 248 -20.99 -7.21 2.38
C TYR A 248 -21.16 -6.21 1.23
N VAL A 249 -21.20 -4.91 1.54
CA VAL A 249 -21.26 -3.84 0.54
C VAL A 249 -20.09 -3.93 -0.45
N SER A 250 -18.89 -4.25 0.03
CA SER A 250 -17.70 -4.39 -0.80
C SER A 250 -17.83 -5.56 -1.78
N ILE A 251 -18.27 -6.72 -1.31
CA ILE A 251 -18.55 -7.88 -2.16
C ILE A 251 -19.65 -7.58 -3.20
N LEU A 252 -20.73 -6.88 -2.83
CA LEU A 252 -21.76 -6.50 -3.79
C LEU A 252 -21.20 -5.61 -4.92
N ARG A 253 -20.31 -4.68 -4.59
CA ARG A 253 -19.66 -3.82 -5.59
C ARG A 253 -18.72 -4.60 -6.50
N GLU A 254 -17.92 -5.53 -5.95
CA GLU A 254 -17.04 -6.41 -6.73
C GLU A 254 -17.83 -7.32 -7.69
N MET A 255 -18.98 -7.82 -7.26
CA MET A 255 -19.93 -8.58 -8.08
C MET A 255 -20.69 -7.71 -9.10
N ARG A 256 -20.39 -6.41 -9.19
CA ARG A 256 -21.08 -5.42 -10.05
C ARG A 256 -22.58 -5.28 -9.74
N LEU A 257 -22.99 -5.60 -8.53
CA LEU A 257 -24.34 -5.40 -8.01
C LEU A 257 -24.46 -4.03 -7.30
N ALA A 258 -23.99 -2.97 -7.97
CA ALA A 258 -23.89 -1.63 -7.39
C ALA A 258 -25.24 -1.08 -6.91
N LYS A 259 -26.34 -1.41 -7.61
CA LYS A 259 -27.69 -1.02 -7.21
C LYS A 259 -28.09 -1.60 -5.85
N GLU A 260 -27.82 -2.89 -5.62
CA GLU A 260 -28.11 -3.55 -4.34
C GLU A 260 -27.25 -2.96 -3.21
N ALA A 261 -25.99 -2.64 -3.49
CA ALA A 261 -25.10 -1.96 -2.54
C ALA A 261 -25.66 -0.58 -2.15
N VAL A 262 -26.15 0.22 -3.12
CA VAL A 262 -26.78 1.52 -2.86
C VAL A 262 -28.02 1.38 -1.99
N ASP A 263 -28.91 0.43 -2.30
CA ASP A 263 -30.14 0.22 -1.53
C ASP A 263 -29.83 -0.23 -0.09
N LEU A 264 -28.82 -1.08 0.09
CA LEU A 264 -28.35 -1.53 1.40
C LEU A 264 -27.73 -0.38 2.21
N LEU A 265 -26.92 0.48 1.58
CA LEU A 265 -26.30 1.66 2.20
C LEU A 265 -27.32 2.71 2.61
N ARG A 266 -28.38 2.90 1.82
CA ARG A 266 -29.49 3.80 2.17
C ARG A 266 -30.20 3.32 3.44
N GLN A 267 -30.54 2.04 3.51
CA GLN A 267 -31.15 1.44 4.71
C GLN A 267 -30.26 1.57 5.95
N TRP A 268 -28.95 1.37 5.80
CA TRP A 268 -28.01 1.57 6.90
C TRP A 268 -27.98 3.01 7.39
N ARG A 269 -27.96 3.99 6.47
CA ARG A 269 -27.95 5.42 6.81
C ARG A 269 -29.26 5.91 7.42
N GLU A 270 -30.40 5.27 7.17
CA GLU A 270 -31.64 5.55 7.90
C GLU A 270 -31.49 5.25 9.40
N ARG A 271 -30.73 4.20 9.74
CA ARG A 271 -30.48 3.80 11.12
C ARG A 271 -29.27 4.49 11.74
N PHE A 272 -28.23 4.74 10.95
CA PHE A 272 -26.94 5.32 11.37
C PHE A 272 -26.62 6.57 10.55
N PRO A 273 -27.40 7.67 10.69
CA PRO A 273 -27.30 8.85 9.82
C PRO A 273 -25.99 9.62 9.92
N LYS A 274 -25.19 9.38 10.96
CA LYS A 274 -23.88 10.02 11.19
C LYS A 274 -22.70 9.16 10.77
N ASP A 275 -22.95 7.99 10.20
CA ASP A 275 -21.90 7.10 9.72
C ASP A 275 -21.28 7.67 8.43
N LYS A 276 -20.06 8.22 8.59
CA LYS A 276 -19.29 8.81 7.49
C LYS A 276 -18.75 7.74 6.55
N GLU A 277 -18.40 6.56 7.07
CA GLU A 277 -17.91 5.46 6.27
C GLU A 277 -19.01 4.96 5.32
N ALA A 278 -20.24 4.85 5.81
CA ALA A 278 -21.39 4.56 4.95
C ALA A 278 -21.63 5.61 3.86
N THR A 279 -21.29 6.88 4.12
CA THR A 279 -21.37 7.94 3.12
C THR A 279 -20.29 7.77 2.04
N ILE A 280 -19.07 7.39 2.43
CA ILE A 280 -17.97 7.06 1.51
C ILE A 280 -18.35 5.87 0.62
N PHE A 281 -18.82 4.78 1.21
CA PHE A 281 -19.26 3.60 0.46
C PHE A 281 -20.45 3.90 -0.46
N LEU A 282 -21.37 4.78 -0.05
CA LEU A 282 -22.49 5.19 -0.89
C LEU A 282 -22.03 5.98 -2.10
N GLY A 283 -21.12 6.94 -1.92
CA GLY A 283 -20.52 7.67 -3.03
C GLY A 283 -19.79 6.73 -4.00
N ALA A 284 -19.03 5.77 -3.48
CA ALA A 284 -18.35 4.77 -4.30
C ALA A 284 -19.32 3.89 -5.09
N ALA A 285 -20.37 3.37 -4.46
CA ALA A 285 -21.38 2.54 -5.11
C ALA A 285 -22.20 3.32 -6.15
N LEU A 286 -22.52 4.59 -5.90
CA LEU A 286 -23.21 5.47 -6.85
C LEU A 286 -22.35 5.76 -8.09
N LEU A 287 -21.04 5.95 -7.91
CA LEU A 287 -20.11 6.07 -9.04
C LEU A 287 -20.03 4.80 -9.88
N ASP A 288 -20.00 3.62 -9.24
CA ASP A 288 -19.99 2.35 -9.95
C ASP A 288 -21.30 2.11 -10.73
N LEU A 289 -22.42 2.67 -10.24
CA LEU A 289 -23.71 2.67 -10.93
C LEU A 289 -23.82 3.73 -12.04
N GLY A 290 -22.91 4.71 -12.09
CA GLY A 290 -22.93 5.84 -13.03
C GLY A 290 -23.84 7.01 -12.60
N GLU A 291 -24.35 6.98 -11.36
CA GLU A 291 -25.23 8.00 -10.80
C GLU A 291 -24.44 9.20 -10.24
N ASN A 292 -23.68 9.85 -11.12
CA ASN A 292 -22.68 10.87 -10.74
C ASN A 292 -23.28 12.05 -9.96
N GLY A 293 -24.51 12.48 -10.28
CA GLY A 293 -25.16 13.59 -9.57
C GLY A 293 -25.48 13.24 -8.11
N GLN A 294 -25.97 12.02 -7.87
CA GLN A 294 -26.26 11.53 -6.52
C GLN A 294 -24.97 11.28 -5.74
N ALA A 295 -23.91 10.80 -6.42
CA ALA A 295 -22.59 10.63 -5.81
C ALA A 295 -22.01 11.97 -5.34
N GLU A 296 -22.14 13.03 -6.15
CA GLU A 296 -21.71 14.38 -5.76
C GLU A 296 -22.49 14.90 -4.54
N GLU A 297 -23.82 14.77 -4.55
CA GLU A 297 -24.66 15.16 -3.41
C GLU A 297 -24.24 14.44 -2.12
N ALA A 298 -24.00 13.13 -2.19
CA ALA A 298 -23.59 12.33 -1.04
C ALA A 298 -22.20 12.72 -0.50
N LEU A 299 -21.25 13.05 -1.38
CA LEU A 299 -19.84 13.25 -1.01
C LEU A 299 -19.46 14.69 -0.71
N THR A 300 -20.22 15.70 -1.18
CA THR A 300 -19.79 17.11 -1.16
C THR A 300 -19.41 17.62 0.23
N ASP A 301 -20.32 17.52 1.22
CA ASP A 301 -20.07 18.06 2.56
C ASP A 301 -18.89 17.34 3.26
N LEU A 302 -18.80 16.03 3.05
CA LEU A 302 -17.75 15.20 3.62
C LEU A 302 -16.39 15.51 2.95
N TYR A 303 -16.38 15.74 1.64
CA TYR A 303 -15.18 16.14 0.91
C TYR A 303 -14.72 17.56 1.29
N LEU A 304 -15.64 18.52 1.43
CA LEU A 304 -15.30 19.89 1.85
C LEU A 304 -14.72 19.95 3.26
N SER A 305 -15.16 19.07 4.15
CA SER A 305 -14.66 19.00 5.53
C SER A 305 -13.37 18.19 5.67
N GLU A 306 -13.25 17.04 5.00
CA GLU A 306 -12.17 16.06 5.24
C GLU A 306 -11.35 15.67 4.01
N GLY A 307 -11.76 16.08 2.81
CA GLY A 307 -11.18 15.61 1.55
C GLY A 307 -9.69 15.93 1.36
N LYS A 308 -9.16 16.94 2.08
CA LYS A 308 -7.72 17.25 2.07
C LYS A 308 -6.90 16.31 2.96
N THR A 309 -7.49 15.70 3.98
CA THR A 309 -6.76 14.82 4.91
C THR A 309 -7.08 13.35 4.70
N ASN A 310 -8.22 13.05 4.06
CA ASN A 310 -8.69 11.71 3.78
C ASN A 310 -8.41 11.35 2.31
N SER A 311 -7.41 10.49 2.08
CA SER A 311 -7.02 10.06 0.74
C SER A 311 -8.13 9.33 0.00
N THR A 312 -8.89 8.47 0.67
CA THR A 312 -10.02 7.74 0.09
C THR A 312 -11.06 8.70 -0.48
N LEU A 313 -11.42 9.74 0.27
CA LEU A 313 -12.32 10.80 -0.22
C LEU A 313 -11.72 11.57 -1.40
N GLY A 314 -10.42 11.86 -1.35
CA GLY A 314 -9.71 12.48 -2.48
C GLY A 314 -9.79 11.63 -3.75
N PHE A 315 -9.59 10.32 -3.65
CA PHE A 315 -9.70 9.39 -4.78
C PHE A 315 -11.13 9.33 -5.34
N LEU A 316 -12.14 9.21 -4.48
CA LEU A 316 -13.53 9.19 -4.90
C LEU A 316 -13.94 10.50 -5.57
N TRP A 317 -13.52 11.64 -5.01
CA TRP A 317 -13.80 12.94 -5.59
C TRP A 317 -13.14 13.11 -6.96
N ALA A 318 -11.89 12.67 -7.10
CA ALA A 318 -11.19 12.71 -8.38
C ALA A 318 -11.88 11.83 -9.44
N ARG A 319 -12.29 10.60 -9.08
CA ARG A 319 -13.09 9.71 -9.94
C ARG A 319 -14.43 10.33 -10.33
N LEU A 320 -15.12 10.96 -9.38
CA LEU A 320 -16.39 11.66 -9.64
C LEU A 320 -16.20 12.77 -10.68
N LYS A 321 -15.17 13.61 -10.52
CA LYS A 321 -14.90 14.71 -11.46
C LYS A 321 -14.54 14.22 -12.85
N ASP A 322 -13.76 13.14 -12.97
CA ASP A 322 -13.49 12.52 -14.27
C ASP A 322 -14.77 11.96 -14.91
N ALA A 323 -15.61 11.27 -14.13
CA ALA A 323 -16.88 10.72 -14.61
C ALA A 323 -17.88 11.80 -15.05
N GLN A 324 -17.80 13.01 -14.48
CA GLN A 324 -18.57 14.19 -14.90
C GLN A 324 -17.97 14.89 -16.14
N GLY A 325 -16.77 14.51 -16.57
CA GLY A 325 -16.02 15.19 -17.63
C GLY A 325 -15.32 16.48 -17.16
N ASP A 326 -15.31 16.79 -15.87
CA ASP A 326 -14.51 17.87 -15.28
C ASP A 326 -13.05 17.42 -15.13
N ILE A 327 -12.35 17.37 -16.27
CA ILE A 327 -10.94 16.94 -16.36
C ILE A 327 -10.06 17.78 -15.44
N GLU A 328 -10.27 19.10 -15.41
CA GLU A 328 -9.49 20.02 -14.58
C GLU A 328 -9.74 19.80 -13.08
N GLY A 329 -10.99 19.57 -12.68
CA GLY A 329 -11.33 19.20 -11.31
C GLY A 329 -10.70 17.89 -10.88
N ALA A 330 -10.71 16.88 -11.76
CA ALA A 330 -10.08 15.60 -11.51
C ALA A 330 -8.55 15.71 -11.37
N ILE A 331 -7.91 16.48 -12.26
CA ILE A 331 -6.46 16.77 -12.20
C ILE A 331 -6.11 17.41 -10.85
N ARG A 332 -6.84 18.44 -10.42
CA ARG A 332 -6.57 19.10 -9.12
C ARG A 332 -6.70 18.14 -7.94
N ALA A 333 -7.71 17.28 -7.96
CA ALA A 333 -7.93 16.30 -6.90
C ALA A 333 -6.80 15.25 -6.83
N TYR A 334 -6.39 14.69 -7.97
CA TYR A 334 -5.27 13.75 -8.02
C TYR A 334 -3.91 14.41 -7.70
N GLN A 335 -3.68 15.64 -8.16
CA GLN A 335 -2.46 16.38 -7.81
C GLN A 335 -2.31 16.52 -6.29
N HIS A 336 -3.39 16.80 -5.57
CA HIS A 336 -3.39 16.86 -4.12
C HIS A 336 -2.92 15.53 -3.49
N LEU A 337 -3.41 14.39 -3.98
CA LEU A 337 -3.00 13.05 -3.52
C LEU A 337 -1.53 12.76 -3.82
N THR A 338 -1.02 13.19 -4.97
CA THR A 338 0.39 12.99 -5.33
C THR A 338 1.33 13.93 -4.57
N ASN A 339 0.85 15.10 -4.13
CA ASN A 339 1.65 16.02 -3.32
C ASN A 339 1.86 15.50 -1.89
N SER A 340 0.86 14.80 -1.33
CA SER A 340 0.98 14.17 0.00
C SER A 340 1.80 12.89 -0.05
N ASN A 341 1.69 12.09 -1.11
CA ASN A 341 2.54 10.92 -1.35
C ASN A 341 3.04 10.89 -2.80
N GLN A 342 4.29 11.31 -2.98
CA GLN A 342 4.90 11.50 -4.31
C GLN A 342 5.03 10.21 -5.12
N ASN A 343 5.14 9.05 -4.46
CA ASN A 343 5.32 7.76 -5.13
C ASN A 343 4.02 6.93 -5.18
N ASN A 344 2.85 7.55 -4.94
CA ASN A 344 1.59 6.84 -4.98
C ASN A 344 1.16 6.54 -6.44
N LEU A 345 1.50 5.35 -6.94
CA LEU A 345 1.14 4.90 -8.29
C LEU A 345 -0.38 4.90 -8.52
N GLU A 346 -1.17 4.60 -7.49
CA GLU A 346 -2.64 4.59 -7.56
C GLU A 346 -3.20 5.97 -7.91
N ALA A 347 -2.53 7.06 -7.50
CA ALA A 347 -2.89 8.43 -7.87
C ALA A 347 -2.19 8.92 -9.14
N LEU A 348 -0.92 8.53 -9.34
CA LEU A 348 -0.12 8.97 -10.49
C LEU A 348 -0.65 8.44 -11.82
N ILE A 349 -1.07 7.17 -11.87
CA ILE A 349 -1.52 6.55 -13.13
C ILE A 349 -2.81 7.23 -13.65
N PRO A 350 -3.89 7.39 -12.85
CA PRO A 350 -5.07 8.13 -13.27
C PRO A 350 -4.76 9.60 -13.63
N LEU A 351 -3.88 10.27 -12.86
CA LEU A 351 -3.45 11.64 -13.19
C LEU A 351 -2.78 11.72 -14.56
N GLY A 352 -1.87 10.78 -14.85
CA GLY A 352 -1.23 10.67 -16.16
C GLY A 352 -2.24 10.45 -17.28
N HIS A 353 -3.25 9.60 -17.07
CA HIS A 353 -4.33 9.40 -18.05
C HIS A 353 -5.15 10.66 -18.31
N LEU A 354 -5.46 11.44 -17.27
CA LEU A 354 -6.17 12.71 -17.42
C LEU A 354 -5.34 13.73 -18.23
N TYR A 355 -4.02 13.76 -18.03
CA TYR A 355 -3.12 14.57 -18.86
C TYR A 355 -3.08 14.10 -20.32
N LEU A 356 -3.11 12.79 -20.58
CA LEU A 356 -3.20 12.28 -21.96
C LEU A 356 -4.55 12.62 -22.60
N LYS A 357 -5.65 12.51 -21.84
CA LYS A 357 -7.02 12.81 -22.28
C LYS A 357 -7.21 14.29 -22.64
N SER A 358 -6.46 15.18 -22.00
CA SER A 358 -6.48 16.63 -22.29
C SER A 358 -5.56 17.06 -23.45
N GLY A 359 -4.92 16.10 -24.13
CA GLY A 359 -4.24 16.34 -25.41
C GLY A 359 -2.97 17.18 -25.28
N GLU A 360 -2.78 18.12 -26.21
CA GLU A 360 -1.56 18.93 -26.31
C GLU A 360 -1.30 19.78 -25.06
N VAL A 361 -2.36 20.28 -24.41
CA VAL A 361 -2.28 21.19 -23.25
C VAL A 361 -1.48 20.59 -22.10
N HIS A 362 -1.63 19.29 -21.85
CA HIS A 362 -0.96 18.58 -20.76
C HIS A 362 -0.01 17.48 -21.23
N ALA A 363 0.37 17.47 -22.51
CA ALA A 363 1.24 16.44 -23.07
C ALA A 363 2.57 16.31 -22.30
N GLU A 364 3.20 17.44 -21.95
CA GLU A 364 4.44 17.45 -21.17
C GLU A 364 4.25 16.95 -19.72
N ALA A 365 3.11 17.27 -19.11
CA ALA A 365 2.76 16.79 -17.78
C ALA A 365 2.53 15.27 -17.78
N ALA A 366 1.85 14.74 -18.80
CA ALA A 366 1.69 13.30 -19.00
C ALA A 366 3.05 12.59 -19.10
N ILE A 367 3.94 13.09 -19.97
CA ILE A 367 5.29 12.54 -20.13
C ILE A 367 6.03 12.52 -18.79
N LYS A 368 5.98 13.62 -18.03
CA LYS A 368 6.68 13.72 -16.73
C LYS A 368 6.13 12.73 -15.71
N VAL A 369 4.81 12.59 -15.62
CA VAL A 369 4.16 11.66 -14.68
C VAL A 369 4.46 10.21 -15.04
N PHE A 370 4.37 9.81 -16.32
CA PHE A 370 4.66 8.43 -16.69
C PHE A 370 6.14 8.08 -16.62
N LYS A 371 7.05 9.04 -16.88
CA LYS A 371 8.48 8.88 -16.53
C LYS A 371 8.72 8.72 -15.04
N HIS A 372 7.84 9.26 -14.20
CA HIS A 372 7.89 9.00 -12.76
C HIS A 372 7.40 7.61 -12.43
N CYS A 373 6.27 7.17 -13.00
CA CYS A 373 5.73 5.84 -12.83
C CYS A 373 6.75 4.77 -13.24
N TYR A 374 7.38 4.89 -14.41
CA TYR A 374 8.43 3.98 -14.89
C TYR A 374 9.64 3.85 -13.93
N ARG A 375 9.95 4.91 -13.18
CA ARG A 375 11.04 4.86 -12.18
C ARG A 375 10.64 4.09 -10.92
N ILE A 376 9.34 4.03 -10.60
CA ILE A 376 8.82 3.35 -9.41
C ILE A 376 8.49 1.89 -9.75
N ASP A 377 7.81 1.67 -10.87
CA ASP A 377 7.37 0.36 -11.35
C ASP A 377 8.05 0.02 -12.68
N GLN A 378 9.08 -0.82 -12.58
CA GLN A 378 9.79 -1.38 -13.74
C GLN A 378 9.18 -2.70 -14.20
N GLU A 379 8.34 -3.33 -13.39
CA GLU A 379 7.68 -4.60 -13.75
C GLU A 379 6.66 -4.36 -14.86
N HIS A 380 5.96 -3.22 -14.82
CA HIS A 380 5.06 -2.75 -15.87
C HIS A 380 5.71 -1.65 -16.73
N GLY A 381 7.03 -1.71 -16.94
CA GLY A 381 7.79 -0.70 -17.67
C GLY A 381 7.24 -0.40 -19.07
N TRP A 382 6.91 -1.44 -19.83
CA TRP A 382 6.30 -1.35 -21.16
C TRP A 382 5.04 -0.47 -21.19
N TYR A 383 4.22 -0.56 -20.13
CA TYR A 383 2.97 0.17 -20.03
C TYR A 383 3.24 1.66 -19.86
N HIS A 384 4.18 2.03 -18.99
CA HIS A 384 4.55 3.41 -18.80
C HIS A 384 5.26 4.00 -20.03
N LEU A 385 6.09 3.22 -20.72
CA LEU A 385 6.72 3.63 -21.99
C LEU A 385 5.69 3.89 -23.09
N LEU A 386 4.66 3.05 -23.22
CA LEU A 386 3.53 3.27 -24.12
C LEU A 386 2.83 4.60 -23.82
N ARG A 387 2.54 4.88 -22.55
CA ARG A 387 1.91 6.14 -22.13
C ARG A 387 2.81 7.37 -22.35
N ILE A 388 4.14 7.22 -22.22
CA ILE A 388 5.10 8.28 -22.58
C ILE A 388 5.07 8.53 -24.10
N ALA A 389 4.99 7.47 -24.91
CA ALA A 389 4.88 7.59 -26.37
C ALA A 389 3.61 8.35 -26.79
N GLU A 390 2.48 8.05 -26.16
CA GLU A 390 1.22 8.79 -26.35
C GLU A 390 1.36 10.26 -25.97
N GLY A 391 2.05 10.57 -24.87
CA GLY A 391 2.34 11.95 -24.47
C GLY A 391 3.20 12.69 -25.50
N TYR A 392 4.23 12.04 -26.04
CA TYR A 392 5.04 12.61 -27.13
C TYR A 392 4.23 12.83 -28.41
N ALA A 393 3.34 11.89 -28.75
CA ALA A 393 2.45 12.02 -29.90
C ALA A 393 1.49 13.21 -29.75
N ASN A 394 0.86 13.37 -28.58
CA ASN A 394 -0.02 14.52 -28.27
C ASN A 394 0.72 15.87 -28.37
N ARG A 395 2.04 15.89 -28.13
CA ARG A 395 2.87 17.10 -28.25
C ARG A 395 3.31 17.40 -29.70
N GLY A 396 3.19 16.43 -30.61
CA GLY A 396 3.71 16.48 -31.99
C GLY A 396 5.17 16.00 -32.14
N TRP A 397 5.75 15.35 -31.12
CA TRP A 397 7.12 14.85 -31.15
C TRP A 397 7.15 13.40 -31.66
N HIS A 398 6.82 13.23 -32.94
CA HIS A 398 6.60 11.92 -33.55
C HIS A 398 7.83 10.98 -33.55
N LYS A 399 9.05 11.54 -33.59
CA LYS A 399 10.29 10.74 -33.55
C LYS A 399 10.51 10.13 -32.18
N GLU A 400 10.38 10.94 -31.14
CA GLU A 400 10.46 10.56 -29.74
C GLU A 400 9.33 9.58 -29.38
N ALA A 401 8.11 9.83 -29.86
CA ALA A 401 6.97 8.94 -29.70
C ALA A 401 7.27 7.55 -30.28
N ARG A 402 7.79 7.48 -31.51
CA ARG A 402 8.17 6.20 -32.15
C ARG A 402 9.25 5.48 -31.36
N SER A 403 10.28 6.20 -30.91
CA SER A 403 11.38 5.62 -30.13
C SER A 403 10.88 5.00 -28.82
N MET A 404 9.98 5.66 -28.10
CA MET A 404 9.39 5.11 -26.87
C MET A 404 8.46 3.94 -27.14
N LEU A 405 7.69 3.99 -28.24
CA LEU A 405 6.81 2.89 -28.63
C LEU A 405 7.59 1.61 -28.98
N GLU A 406 8.76 1.75 -29.62
CA GLU A 406 9.67 0.63 -29.91
C GLU A 406 10.24 0.04 -28.62
N GLN A 407 10.72 0.86 -27.67
CA GLN A 407 11.19 0.37 -26.37
C GLN A 407 10.07 -0.35 -25.59
N ALA A 408 8.84 0.18 -25.64
CA ALA A 408 7.69 -0.48 -25.04
C ALA A 408 7.39 -1.85 -25.67
N ARG A 409 7.66 -2.03 -26.97
CA ARG A 409 7.52 -3.33 -27.67
C ARG A 409 8.61 -4.32 -27.26
N ASP A 410 9.82 -3.85 -26.96
CA ASP A 410 10.92 -4.70 -26.51
C ASP A 410 10.68 -5.25 -25.09
N GLU A 411 9.97 -4.49 -24.25
CA GLU A 411 9.59 -4.89 -22.89
C GLU A 411 8.24 -5.65 -22.83
N LEU A 412 7.60 -5.91 -23.98
CA LEU A 412 6.23 -6.43 -24.04
C LEU A 412 6.13 -7.85 -23.46
N PRO A 413 5.21 -8.10 -22.49
CA PRO A 413 4.83 -9.46 -22.17
C PRO A 413 4.16 -10.11 -23.38
N ASN A 414 4.32 -11.43 -23.52
CA ASN A 414 3.77 -12.18 -24.66
C ASN A 414 2.24 -12.38 -24.51
N ASP A 415 1.49 -11.27 -24.57
CA ASP A 415 0.03 -11.19 -24.42
C ASP A 415 -0.62 -10.53 -25.66
N PRO A 416 -1.51 -11.24 -26.38
CA PRO A 416 -2.21 -10.71 -27.55
C PRO A 416 -3.06 -9.46 -27.30
N ASN A 417 -3.61 -9.27 -26.10
CA ASN A 417 -4.50 -8.14 -25.78
C ASN A 417 -3.72 -6.82 -25.72
N VAL A 418 -2.44 -6.89 -25.36
CA VAL A 418 -1.55 -5.72 -25.26
C VAL A 418 -1.25 -5.16 -26.65
N LYS A 419 -1.15 -6.01 -27.68
CA LYS A 419 -0.78 -5.62 -29.04
C LYS A 419 -1.75 -4.60 -29.67
N ALA A 420 -3.04 -4.68 -29.36
CA ALA A 420 -4.05 -3.77 -29.90
C ALA A 420 -3.87 -2.31 -29.46
N HIS A 421 -3.35 -2.06 -28.25
CA HIS A 421 -3.10 -0.71 -27.75
C HIS A 421 -1.93 -0.04 -28.49
N PHE A 422 -0.94 -0.83 -28.93
CA PHE A 422 0.19 -0.33 -29.70
C PHE A 422 -0.23 0.11 -31.11
N ASP A 423 -1.17 -0.60 -31.73
CA ASP A 423 -1.65 -0.27 -33.08
C ASP A 423 -2.41 1.06 -33.11
N GLU A 424 -3.15 1.40 -32.04
CA GLU A 424 -3.82 2.70 -31.92
C GLU A 424 -2.81 3.84 -31.81
N THR A 425 -1.80 3.69 -30.95
CA THR A 425 -0.74 4.69 -30.77
C THR A 425 0.10 4.83 -32.03
N ASP A 426 0.40 3.74 -32.73
CA ASP A 426 1.10 3.76 -34.02
C ASP A 426 0.30 4.53 -35.07
N LYS A 427 -1.03 4.33 -35.14
CA LYS A 427 -1.92 5.13 -36.01
C LYS A 427 -1.89 6.61 -35.65
N LYS A 428 -1.91 6.99 -34.37
CA LYS A 428 -1.80 8.41 -33.95
C LYS A 428 -0.46 9.02 -34.34
N ILE A 429 0.62 8.24 -34.28
CA ILE A 429 1.96 8.70 -34.70
C ILE A 429 2.05 8.83 -36.24
N GLN A 430 1.34 7.98 -37.00
CA GLN A 430 1.32 7.95 -38.47
C GLN A 430 0.25 8.86 -39.12
N GLY A 431 -0.78 9.26 -38.37
CA GLY A 431 -2.01 9.92 -38.85
C GLY A 431 -2.03 11.44 -38.76
N LEU A 432 -0.86 12.07 -38.68
CA LEU A 432 -0.61 13.50 -38.87
C LEU A 432 0.54 13.64 -39.89
#